data_AF-A0A952JCD2-F1
#
_entry.id   AF-A0A952JCD2-F1
#
_cell.length_a   1.000
_cell.length_b   1.000
_cell.length_c   1.000
_cell.angle_alpha   90.00
_cell.angle_beta   90.00
_cell.angle_gamma   90.00
#
_symmetry.space_group_name_H-M   'P 1'
#
loop_
_entity.id
_entity.type
_entity.pdbx_description
1 polymer ?
#
loop_
_entity_poly.entity_id
_entity_poly.type
_entity_poly.pdbx_seq_one_letter_code
_entity_poly.pdbx_strand_id
1 'polypeptide(L)'
;MTTLAEKFGRGLILLGAIGFMTAAILSFTDYSGLDEGALPAASFFLILIGMVFHFPSLLQEAKGEISTMRVVVFAVVMVFSVIHLKIGWNAGTFKDFNIDQTWIYILGLAFGSKVFQKFGEEESTKRSAPKDDNQSEE
;
A
#
# COMPACT_ATOMS: atom_id res chain seq x y z
N MET A 1 -13.03 -22.52 -8.17
CA MET A 1 -13.49 -21.75 -9.36
C MET A 1 -13.05 -20.32 -9.13
N THR A 2 -12.20 -19.76 -9.99
CA THR A 2 -11.77 -18.36 -9.83
C THR A 2 -12.94 -17.43 -10.09
N THR A 3 -13.20 -16.52 -9.18
CA THR A 3 -14.29 -15.55 -9.31
C THR A 3 -14.02 -14.60 -10.47
N LEU A 4 -15.06 -14.00 -11.07
CA LEU A 4 -14.89 -12.99 -12.11
C LEU A 4 -14.00 -11.83 -11.64
N ALA A 5 -14.12 -11.48 -10.35
CA ALA A 5 -13.30 -10.48 -9.67
C ALA A 5 -11.81 -10.87 -9.64
N GLU A 6 -11.47 -12.12 -9.33
CA GLU A 6 -10.07 -12.58 -9.32
C GLU A 6 -9.43 -12.53 -10.72
N LYS A 7 -10.18 -12.90 -11.77
CA LYS A 7 -9.70 -12.83 -13.16
C LYS A 7 -9.47 -11.39 -13.58
N PHE A 8 -10.38 -10.49 -13.23
CA PHE A 8 -10.25 -9.06 -13.46
C PHE A 8 -9.04 -8.47 -12.73
N GLY A 9 -8.88 -8.80 -11.43
CA GLY A 9 -7.73 -8.40 -10.62
C GLY A 9 -6.40 -8.89 -11.20
N ARG A 10 -6.33 -10.15 -11.65
CA ARG A 10 -5.14 -10.68 -12.31
C ARG A 10 -4.82 -9.95 -13.62
N GLY A 11 -5.84 -9.58 -14.41
CA GLY A 11 -5.66 -8.77 -15.62
C GLY A 11 -5.08 -7.39 -15.32
N LEU A 12 -5.60 -6.72 -14.29
CA LEU A 12 -5.09 -5.43 -13.82
C LEU A 12 -3.63 -5.51 -13.35
N ILE A 13 -3.28 -6.53 -12.57
CA ILE A 13 -1.90 -6.75 -12.11
C ILE A 13 -0.96 -6.95 -13.30
N LEU A 14 -1.33 -7.78 -14.28
CA LEU A 14 -0.50 -8.03 -15.46
C LEU A 14 -0.31 -6.75 -16.29
N LEU A 15 -1.39 -5.99 -16.51
CA LEU A 15 -1.33 -4.75 -17.27
C LEU A 15 -0.47 -3.69 -16.57
N GLY A 16 -0.63 -3.55 -15.26
CA GLY A 16 0.22 -2.67 -14.45
C GLY A 16 1.68 -3.13 -14.40
N ALA A 17 1.95 -4.44 -14.31
CA ALA A 17 3.32 -4.97 -14.32
C ALA A 17 4.02 -4.71 -15.67
N ILE A 18 3.30 -4.87 -16.79
CA ILE A 18 3.81 -4.52 -18.12
C ILE A 18 4.10 -3.03 -18.19
N GLY A 19 3.16 -2.17 -17.78
CA GLY A 19 3.37 -0.71 -17.79
C GLY A 19 4.55 -0.27 -16.92
N PHE A 20 4.73 -0.89 -15.75
CA PHE A 20 5.85 -0.60 -14.85
C PHE A 20 7.18 -1.03 -15.46
N MET A 21 7.21 -2.19 -16.11
CA MET A 21 8.39 -2.69 -16.82
C MET A 21 8.72 -1.81 -18.05
N THR A 22 7.71 -1.32 -18.77
CA THR A 22 7.89 -0.34 -19.85
C THR A 22 8.48 0.96 -19.33
N ALA A 23 7.95 1.51 -18.22
CA ALA A 23 8.50 2.71 -17.57
C ALA A 23 9.97 2.50 -17.17
N ALA A 24 10.27 1.35 -16.57
CA ALA A 24 11.63 1.01 -16.16
C ALA A 24 12.59 0.95 -17.37
N ILE A 25 12.19 0.30 -18.47
CA ILE A 25 12.99 0.24 -19.69
C ILE A 25 13.19 1.64 -20.28
N LEU A 26 12.13 2.44 -20.37
CA LEU A 26 12.21 3.81 -20.90
C LEU A 26 13.16 4.69 -20.10
N SER A 27 13.21 4.50 -18.78
CA SER A 27 14.16 5.21 -17.89
C SER A 27 15.63 4.93 -18.21
N PHE A 28 15.97 3.81 -18.86
CA PHE A 28 17.33 3.47 -19.28
C PHE A 28 17.64 3.84 -20.74
N THR A 29 16.68 4.43 -21.44
CA THR A 29 16.85 4.89 -22.83
C THR A 29 16.87 6.41 -22.91
N ASP A 30 17.27 6.95 -24.06
CA ASP A 30 17.24 8.39 -24.34
C ASP A 30 15.82 9.01 -24.28
N TYR A 31 14.79 8.18 -24.14
CA TYR A 31 13.39 8.57 -23.96
C TYR A 31 12.99 8.77 -22.49
N SER A 32 13.95 8.81 -21.56
CA SER A 32 13.73 8.99 -20.11
C SER A 32 12.93 10.26 -19.73
N GLY A 33 12.77 11.22 -20.64
CA GLY A 33 11.94 12.42 -20.45
C GLY A 33 10.54 12.38 -21.07
N LEU A 34 10.15 11.31 -21.77
CA LEU A 34 8.79 11.19 -22.33
C LEU A 34 7.76 10.83 -21.27
N ASP A 35 8.22 10.30 -20.14
CA ASP A 35 7.37 9.75 -19.10
C ASP A 35 7.84 10.25 -17.73
N GLU A 36 7.21 11.33 -17.32
CA GLU A 36 7.45 12.19 -16.16
C GLU A 36 7.13 11.51 -14.81
N GLY A 37 7.25 10.19 -14.74
CA GLY A 37 6.78 9.40 -13.59
C GLY A 37 5.27 9.11 -13.61
N ALA A 38 4.55 9.55 -14.64
CA ALA A 38 3.12 9.30 -14.79
C ALA A 38 2.81 7.81 -15.06
N LEU A 39 3.51 7.17 -16.01
CA LEU A 39 3.33 5.74 -16.30
C LEU A 39 3.72 4.84 -15.13
N PRO A 40 4.85 5.01 -14.41
CA PRO A 40 5.14 4.17 -13.26
C PRO A 40 4.12 4.38 -12.13
N ALA A 41 3.62 5.61 -11.93
CA ALA A 41 2.54 5.87 -10.96
C ALA A 41 1.22 5.21 -11.35
N ALA A 42 0.79 5.33 -12.62
CA ALA A 42 -0.40 4.67 -13.14
C ALA A 42 -0.30 3.14 -13.05
N SER A 43 0.87 2.60 -13.40
CA SER A 43 1.17 1.17 -13.36
C SER A 43 1.11 0.63 -11.95
N PHE A 44 1.71 1.34 -10.99
CA PHE A 44 1.65 0.98 -9.58
C PHE A 44 0.22 1.04 -9.02
N PHE A 45 -0.55 2.07 -9.39
CA PHE A 45 -1.95 2.20 -9.03
C PHE A 45 -2.79 1.01 -9.55
N LEU A 46 -2.59 0.60 -10.80
CA LEU A 46 -3.29 -0.55 -11.38
C LEU A 46 -2.93 -1.87 -10.69
N ILE A 47 -1.67 -2.05 -10.31
CA ILE A 47 -1.23 -3.21 -9.52
C ILE A 47 -1.93 -3.22 -8.16
N LEU A 48 -1.98 -2.09 -7.44
CA LEU A 48 -2.64 -1.97 -6.15
C LEU A 48 -4.14 -2.31 -6.22
N ILE A 49 -4.85 -1.76 -7.20
CA ILE A 49 -6.26 -2.10 -7.44
C ILE A 49 -6.40 -3.60 -7.75
N GLY A 50 -5.57 -4.11 -8.66
CA GLY A 50 -5.62 -5.51 -9.06
C GLY A 50 -5.39 -6.47 -7.89
N MET A 51 -4.50 -6.12 -6.96
CA MET A 51 -4.25 -6.90 -5.73
C MET A 51 -5.48 -6.97 -4.82
N VAL A 52 -6.27 -5.91 -4.70
CA VAL A 52 -7.50 -5.93 -3.88
C VAL A 52 -8.53 -6.91 -4.45
N PHE A 53 -8.69 -6.94 -5.77
CA PHE A 53 -9.63 -7.86 -6.42
C PHE A 53 -9.11 -9.30 -6.51
N HIS A 54 -7.79 -9.49 -6.63
CA HIS A 54 -7.19 -10.82 -6.73
C HIS A 54 -7.03 -11.49 -5.36
N PHE A 55 -6.70 -10.73 -4.32
CA PHE A 55 -6.49 -11.22 -2.96
C PHE A 55 -7.36 -10.46 -1.96
N PRO A 56 -8.68 -10.72 -1.94
CA PRO A 56 -9.60 -10.06 -1.00
C PRO A 56 -9.22 -10.31 0.47
N SER A 57 -8.53 -11.42 0.75
CA SER A 57 -7.99 -11.75 2.07
C SER A 57 -6.94 -10.75 2.58
N LEU A 58 -6.28 -9.97 1.70
CA LEU A 58 -5.33 -8.94 2.13
C LEU A 58 -6.00 -7.86 2.99
N LEU A 59 -7.26 -7.54 2.69
CA LEU A 59 -8.04 -6.55 3.42
C LEU A 59 -8.83 -7.17 4.58
N GLN A 60 -8.87 -8.50 4.70
CA GLN A 60 -9.61 -9.20 5.75
C GLN A 60 -8.74 -9.55 6.97
N GLU A 61 -9.36 -9.59 8.14
CA GLU A 61 -8.77 -10.11 9.38
C GLU A 61 -8.92 -11.63 9.50
N ALA A 62 -8.31 -12.22 10.53
CA ALA A 62 -8.29 -13.67 10.75
C ALA A 62 -9.69 -14.29 10.88
N LYS A 63 -10.71 -13.49 11.25
CA LYS A 63 -12.11 -13.90 11.36
C LYS A 63 -12.91 -13.75 10.05
N GLY A 64 -12.29 -13.31 8.95
CA GLY A 64 -12.96 -13.06 7.67
C GLY A 64 -13.66 -11.70 7.58
N GLU A 65 -13.63 -10.89 8.64
CA GLU A 65 -14.15 -9.53 8.67
C GLU A 65 -13.19 -8.56 7.95
N ILE A 66 -13.71 -7.47 7.41
CA ILE A 66 -12.88 -6.45 6.74
C ILE A 66 -12.12 -5.66 7.81
N SER A 67 -10.79 -5.59 7.67
CA SER A 67 -9.92 -4.82 8.57
C SER A 67 -9.97 -3.35 8.22
N THR A 68 -10.66 -2.55 9.03
CA THR A 68 -10.72 -1.08 8.86
C THR A 68 -9.34 -0.46 8.75
N MET A 69 -8.36 -0.97 9.52
CA MET A 69 -6.99 -0.49 9.49
C MET A 69 -6.30 -0.73 8.15
N ARG A 70 -6.39 -1.94 7.59
CA ARG A 70 -5.77 -2.27 6.31
C ARG A 70 -6.42 -1.49 5.16
N VAL A 71 -7.73 -1.29 5.25
CA VAL A 71 -8.49 -0.46 4.29
C VAL A 71 -8.05 0.99 4.35
N VAL A 72 -7.87 1.58 5.53
CA VAL A 72 -7.42 2.97 5.68
C VAL A 72 -6.00 3.15 5.12
N VAL A 73 -5.06 2.27 5.46
CA VAL A 73 -3.70 2.33 4.92
C VAL A 73 -3.71 2.19 3.39
N PHE A 74 -4.49 1.25 2.86
CA PHE A 74 -4.64 1.08 1.42
C PHE A 74 -5.23 2.33 0.75
N ALA A 75 -6.25 2.95 1.35
CA ALA A 75 -6.86 4.18 0.85
C ALA A 75 -5.86 5.35 0.81
N VAL A 76 -5.03 5.52 1.85
CA VAL A 76 -4.00 6.57 1.87
C VAL A 76 -2.97 6.34 0.76
N VAL A 77 -2.49 5.11 0.58
CA VAL A 77 -1.54 4.77 -0.50
C VAL A 77 -2.16 5.01 -1.87
N MET A 78 -3.45 4.67 -2.05
CA MET A 78 -4.19 4.93 -3.28
C MET A 78 -4.33 6.42 -3.58
N VAL A 79 -4.70 7.22 -2.59
CA VAL A 79 -4.77 8.69 -2.73
C VAL A 79 -3.40 9.25 -3.11
N PHE A 80 -2.34 8.79 -2.46
CA PHE A 80 -0.97 9.17 -2.78
C PHE A 80 -0.63 8.85 -4.24
N SER A 81 -0.93 7.65 -4.73
CA SER A 81 -0.70 7.26 -6.13
C SER A 81 -1.50 8.12 -7.11
N VAL A 82 -2.76 8.45 -6.81
CA VAL A 82 -3.60 9.32 -7.65
C VAL A 82 -3.04 10.73 -7.74
N ILE A 83 -2.54 11.26 -6.62
CA ILE A 83 -1.90 12.59 -6.61
C ILE A 83 -0.64 12.59 -7.46
N HIS A 84 0.19 11.55 -7.36
CA HIS A 84 1.41 11.44 -8.17
C HIS A 84 1.10 11.30 -9.65
N LEU A 85 0.07 10.53 -9.99
CA LEU A 85 -0.41 10.45 -11.36
C LEU A 85 -0.88 11.82 -11.87
N LYS A 86 -1.61 12.57 -11.04
CA LYS A 86 -2.13 13.88 -11.43
C LYS A 86 -1.04 14.93 -11.58
N ILE A 87 -0.02 14.91 -10.72
CA ILE A 87 1.15 15.78 -10.81
C ILE A 87 1.96 15.41 -12.06
N GLY A 88 2.26 14.13 -12.27
CA GLY A 88 3.01 13.66 -13.46
C GLY A 88 2.30 13.89 -14.79
N TRP A 89 0.97 14.06 -14.78
CA TRP A 89 0.22 14.45 -15.99
C TRP A 89 0.32 15.95 -16.30
N ASN A 90 0.57 16.78 -15.29
CA ASN A 90 0.54 18.24 -15.40
C ASN A 90 1.96 18.84 -15.43
N ALA A 91 2.92 18.18 -14.80
CA ALA A 91 4.34 18.44 -14.98
C ALA A 91 4.78 17.91 -16.35
N GLY A 92 5.45 18.76 -17.12
CA GLY A 92 6.13 18.38 -18.37
C GLY A 92 7.66 18.36 -18.22
N THR A 93 8.17 18.61 -17.01
CA THR A 93 9.52 18.24 -16.58
C THR A 93 9.52 17.65 -15.16
N PHE A 94 10.37 16.65 -14.89
CA PHE A 94 10.61 16.13 -13.51
C PHE A 94 11.03 17.21 -12.50
N LYS A 95 11.55 18.36 -12.98
CA LYS A 95 11.89 19.52 -12.16
C LYS A 95 10.66 20.21 -11.57
N ASP A 96 9.52 20.10 -12.23
CA ASP A 96 8.22 20.61 -11.78
C ASP A 96 7.47 19.59 -10.92
N PHE A 97 8.02 18.38 -10.77
CA PHE A 97 7.52 17.34 -9.88
C PHE A 97 7.84 17.67 -8.42
N ASN A 98 7.16 18.67 -7.88
CA ASN A 98 7.33 19.08 -6.49
C ASN A 98 6.33 18.33 -5.59
N ILE A 99 6.83 17.39 -4.80
CA ILE A 99 6.04 16.67 -3.82
C ILE A 99 5.99 17.50 -2.55
N ASP A 100 4.79 17.87 -2.11
CA ASP A 100 4.61 18.45 -0.78
C ASP A 100 5.08 17.45 0.28
N GLN A 101 6.08 17.83 1.08
CA GLN A 101 6.63 16.99 2.15
C GLN A 101 5.57 16.53 3.15
N THR A 102 4.45 17.25 3.25
CA THR A 102 3.27 16.85 4.03
C THR A 102 2.82 15.43 3.69
N TRP A 103 2.88 15.02 2.42
CA TRP A 103 2.50 13.66 2.00
C TRP A 103 3.44 12.59 2.52
N ILE A 104 4.73 12.90 2.67
CA ILE A 104 5.71 11.98 3.25
C ILE A 104 5.38 11.75 4.74
N TYR A 105 5.00 12.81 5.46
CA TYR A 105 4.55 12.69 6.86
C TYR A 105 3.23 11.93 6.98
N ILE A 106 2.26 12.16 6.10
CA ILE A 106 0.98 11.43 6.08
C ILE A 106 1.22 9.93 5.84
N LEU A 107 2.07 9.57 4.88
CA LEU A 107 2.46 8.18 4.66
C LEU A 107 3.18 7.60 5.88
N GLY A 108 4.13 8.35 6.45
CA GLY A 108 4.85 7.96 7.66
C GLY A 108 3.92 7.68 8.84
N LEU A 109 2.88 8.49 9.04
CA LEU A 109 1.87 8.26 10.08
C LEU A 109 0.95 7.08 9.75
N ALA A 110 0.52 6.93 8.50
CA ALA A 110 -0.33 5.82 8.07
C ALA A 110 0.38 4.46 8.25
N PHE A 111 1.66 4.38 7.90
CA PHE A 111 2.45 3.16 8.10
C PHE A 111 2.94 3.00 9.55
N GLY A 112 3.33 4.09 10.20
CA GLY A 112 3.88 4.11 11.56
C GLY A 112 2.83 3.78 12.62
N SER A 113 1.59 4.22 12.46
CA SER A 113 0.49 3.92 13.41
C SER A 113 0.28 2.41 13.61
N LYS A 114 0.50 1.59 12.59
CA LYS A 114 0.43 0.12 12.69
C LYS A 114 1.57 -0.49 13.50
N VAL A 115 2.76 0.09 13.40
CA VAL A 115 3.93 -0.33 14.16
C VAL A 115 3.72 0.01 15.65
N PHE A 116 3.28 1.24 15.94
CA PHE A 116 2.98 1.67 17.31
C PHE A 116 1.83 0.88 17.95
N GLN A 117 0.76 0.60 17.19
CA GLN A 117 -0.35 -0.20 17.69
C GLN A 117 0.09 -1.63 18.04
N LYS A 118 0.90 -2.27 17.17
CA LYS A 118 1.44 -3.61 17.43
C LYS A 118 2.31 -3.63 18.70
N PHE A 119 3.17 -2.62 18.90
CA PHE A 119 4.00 -2.53 20.10
C PHE A 119 3.18 -2.30 21.38
N GLY A 120 2.14 -1.47 21.33
CA GLY A 120 1.24 -1.25 22.47
C GLY A 120 0.41 -2.50 22.84
N GLU A 121 -0.04 -3.27 21.85
CA GLU A 121 -0.77 -4.52 22.06
C GLU A 121 0.13 -5.61 22.69
N GLU A 122 1.39 -5.73 22.28
CA GLU A 122 2.37 -6.69 22.86
C GLU A 122 2.69 -6.39 24.33
N GLU A 123 2.77 -5.11 24.72
CA GLU A 123 3.09 -4.71 26.09
C GLU A 123 1.90 -4.93 27.06
N SER A 124 0.67 -4.71 26.58
CA SER A 124 -0.54 -5.00 27.35
C SER A 124 -0.72 -6.50 27.63
N THR A 125 -0.40 -7.35 26.65
CA THR A 125 -0.50 -8.81 26.79
C THR A 125 0.50 -9.40 27.78
N LYS A 126 1.72 -8.81 27.87
CA LYS A 126 2.74 -9.23 28.85
C LYS A 126 2.41 -8.84 30.30
N ARG A 127 1.60 -7.80 30.54
CA ARG A 127 1.20 -7.39 31.90
C ARG A 127 0.03 -8.17 32.49
N SER A 128 -0.74 -8.89 31.67
CA SER A 128 -1.93 -9.63 32.09
C SER A 128 -1.70 -11.13 32.34
N ALA A 129 -0.46 -11.63 32.30
CA ALA A 129 -0.17 -12.98 32.79
C ALA A 129 -0.39 -13.01 34.32
N PRO A 130 -1.33 -13.80 34.86
CA PRO A 130 -1.53 -13.90 36.30
C PRO A 130 -0.25 -14.47 36.92
N LYS A 131 0.29 -13.80 37.93
CA LYS A 131 1.17 -14.47 38.90
C LYS A 131 0.30 -15.52 39.58
N ASP A 132 0.60 -16.78 39.31
CA ASP A 132 0.09 -17.92 40.07
C ASP A 132 0.71 -17.81 41.49
N ASP A 133 0.05 -17.04 42.36
CA ASP A 133 0.30 -17.05 43.81
C ASP A 133 -0.27 -18.37 44.34
N ASN A 134 0.49 -19.45 44.23
CA ASN A 134 0.25 -20.64 45.03
C ASN A 134 1.56 -21.40 45.30
N GLN A 135 2.37 -20.84 46.19
CA GLN A 135 3.31 -21.64 47.00
C GLN A 135 2.70 -21.81 48.38
N SER A 136 1.90 -22.87 48.49
CA SER A 136 1.81 -23.82 49.61
C SER A 136 2.18 -23.28 51.00
N GLU A 137 1.14 -22.98 51.77
CA GLU A 137 1.09 -23.41 53.17
C GLU A 137 1.20 -24.95 53.19
N GLU A 138 2.28 -25.48 53.77
CA GLU A 138 2.35 -26.65 54.68
C GLU A 138 3.82 -27.01 55.00
#